data_AF-B9ST83-F1
#
_entry.id   AF-B9ST83-F1
#
_cell.length_a   1.000
_cell.length_b   1.000
_cell.length_c   1.000
_cell.angle_alpha   90.00
_cell.angle_beta   90.00
_cell.angle_gamma   90.00
#
_symmetry.space_group_name_H-M   'P 1'
#
loop_
_entity.id
_entity.type
_entity.pdbx_description
1 polymer ?
#
loop_
_entity_poly.entity_id
_entity_poly.type
_entity_poly.pdbx_seq_one_letter_code
_entity_poly.pdbx_strand_id
1 'polypeptide(L)'
;MDIGWEPPPSDWVNLNVDGGVKDGLATSGGPLRNSACQWISGFMQKIAWSLGCRHVMVEFDSKEALAMIKGQDNGSKPNGL
;
A
#
# COMPACT_ATOMS: atom_id res chain seq x y z
N MET A 1 24.59 8.87 -8.37
CA MET A 1 23.34 8.97 -7.61
C MET A 1 22.81 7.56 -7.54
N ASP A 2 22.99 6.89 -6.41
CA ASP A 2 22.49 5.52 -6.25
C ASP A 2 21.02 5.59 -5.87
N ILE A 3 20.18 5.01 -6.72
CA ILE A 3 18.76 4.82 -6.44
C ILE A 3 18.67 3.43 -5.81
N GLY A 4 18.58 3.40 -4.49
CA GLY A 4 18.46 2.20 -3.69
C GLY A 4 17.29 2.31 -2.72
N TRP A 5 16.80 1.17 -2.25
CA TRP A 5 15.84 1.15 -1.17
C TRP A 5 16.49 1.68 0.12
N GLU A 6 15.84 2.62 0.78
CA GLU A 6 16.24 3.12 2.10
C GLU A 6 15.28 2.57 3.17
N PRO A 7 15.80 2.04 4.29
CA PRO A 7 14.96 1.52 5.35
C PRO A 7 14.11 2.61 5.99
N PRO A 8 12.86 2.30 6.37
CA PRO A 8 12.05 3.26 7.11
C PRO A 8 12.69 3.53 8.48
N PRO A 9 12.38 4.68 9.11
CA PRO A 9 12.90 5.00 10.42
C PRO A 9 12.61 3.93 11.48
N SER A 10 13.40 3.89 12.55
CA SER A 10 13.14 3.01 13.69
C SER A 10 11.70 3.16 14.20
N ASP A 11 11.09 2.04 14.59
CA ASP A 11 9.68 1.91 15.04
C ASP A 11 8.60 2.05 13.96
N TRP A 12 8.99 2.16 12.68
CA TRP A 12 8.05 2.08 11.56
C TRP A 12 7.88 0.66 11.06
N VAL A 13 6.68 0.41 10.52
CA VAL A 13 6.36 -0.82 9.79
C VAL A 13 6.21 -0.50 8.31
N ASN A 14 6.92 -1.26 7.48
CA ASN A 14 6.73 -1.26 6.04
C ASN A 14 5.57 -2.20 5.68
N LEU A 15 4.63 -1.67 4.91
CA LEU A 15 3.49 -2.39 4.36
C LEU A 15 3.58 -2.41 2.83
N ASN A 16 4.08 -3.52 2.29
CA ASN A 16 3.99 -3.78 0.85
C ASN A 16 2.58 -4.29 0.55
N VAL A 17 1.85 -3.60 -0.31
CA VAL A 17 0.50 -4.00 -0.72
C VAL A 17 0.51 -4.39 -2.18
N ASP A 18 0.14 -5.63 -2.47
CA ASP A 18 -0.10 -6.10 -3.83
C ASP A 18 -1.58 -6.45 -4.02
N GLY A 19 -2.09 -6.25 -5.23
CA GLY A 19 -3.46 -6.52 -5.62
C GLY A 19 -3.56 -7.79 -6.45
N GLY A 20 -4.57 -8.62 -6.18
CA GLY A 20 -4.85 -9.82 -6.96
C GLY A 20 -6.29 -9.83 -7.46
N VAL A 21 -6.51 -10.29 -8.69
CA VAL A 21 -7.87 -10.53 -9.22
C VAL A 21 -7.96 -11.97 -9.72
N LYS A 22 -9.00 -12.68 -9.28
CA LYS A 22 -9.34 -14.01 -9.78
C LYS A 22 -10.86 -14.15 -9.86
N ASP A 23 -11.35 -14.65 -11.00
CA ASP A 23 -12.79 -14.89 -11.24
C ASP A 23 -13.68 -13.65 -10.95
N GLY A 24 -13.18 -12.46 -11.29
CA GLY A 24 -13.87 -11.19 -11.05
C GLY A 24 -13.83 -10.69 -9.60
N LEU A 25 -13.23 -11.45 -8.68
CA LEU A 25 -13.03 -11.04 -7.28
C LEU A 25 -11.65 -10.40 -7.11
N ALA A 26 -11.63 -9.18 -6.59
CA ALA A 26 -10.40 -8.45 -6.25
C ALA A 26 -10.05 -8.61 -4.77
N THR A 27 -8.76 -8.78 -4.48
CA THR A 27 -8.19 -8.81 -3.13
C THR A 27 -6.92 -7.97 -3.07
N SER A 28 -6.49 -7.62 -1.85
CA SER A 28 -5.18 -7.02 -1.63
C SER A 28 -4.54 -7.56 -0.35
N GLY A 29 -3.22 -7.69 -0.38
CA GLY A 29 -2.46 -8.21 0.74
C GLY A 29 -0.96 -8.06 0.54
N GLY A 30 -0.21 -8.51 1.53
CA GLY A 30 1.24 -8.51 1.46
C GLY A 30 1.93 -8.64 2.81
N PRO A 31 3.26 -8.57 2.85
CA PRO A 31 4.02 -8.67 4.08
C PRO A 31 4.03 -7.35 4.87
N LEU A 32 3.95 -7.46 6.19
CA LEU A 32 4.36 -6.43 7.14
C LEU A 32 5.80 -6.71 7.56
N ARG A 33 6.66 -5.69 7.48
CA ARG A 33 8.06 -5.79 7.89
C ARG A 33 8.43 -4.68 8.86
N ASN A 34 9.31 -4.97 9.80
CA ASN A 34 9.89 -3.94 10.66
C ASN A 34 10.96 -3.13 9.89
N SER A 35 11.47 -2.07 10.52
CA SER A 35 12.53 -1.23 9.95
C SER A 35 13.84 -1.96 9.65
N ALA A 36 14.05 -3.15 10.20
CA ALA A 36 15.18 -4.04 9.90
C ALA A 36 14.89 -5.02 8.75
N CYS A 37 13.83 -4.80 7.96
CA CYS A 37 13.38 -5.69 6.89
C CYS A 37 12.96 -7.10 7.35
N GLN A 38 12.72 -7.31 8.64
CA GLN A 38 12.30 -8.60 9.17
C GLN A 38 10.79 -8.74 9.04
N TRP A 39 10.32 -9.90 8.60
CA TRP A 39 8.90 -10.22 8.52
C TRP A 39 8.26 -10.21 9.92
N ILE A 40 7.18 -9.45 10.06
CA ILE A 40 6.34 -9.42 11.26
C ILE A 40 5.12 -10.33 11.06
N SER A 41 4.40 -10.13 9.95
CA SER A 41 3.17 -10.86 9.62
C SER A 41 2.79 -10.66 8.15
N GLY A 42 1.76 -11.37 7.68
CA GLY A 42 1.09 -11.08 6.41
C GLY A 42 -0.28 -10.46 6.67
N PHE A 43 -0.80 -9.66 5.74
CA PHE A 43 -2.19 -9.22 5.77
C PHE A 43 -2.92 -9.53 4.48
N MET A 44 -4.23 -9.75 4.62
CA MET A 44 -5.23 -9.60 3.58
C MET A 44 -6.26 -8.64 4.17
N GLN A 45 -6.56 -7.54 3.47
CA GLN A 45 -7.53 -6.47 3.80
C GLN A 45 -7.94 -6.24 5.28
N LYS A 46 -7.70 -5.00 5.79
CA LYS A 46 -8.09 -4.42 7.11
C LYS A 46 -7.37 -4.97 8.37
N ILE A 47 -6.04 -4.88 8.42
CA ILE A 47 -5.29 -5.42 9.56
C ILE A 47 -4.39 -4.41 10.28
N ALA A 48 -3.68 -3.49 9.60
CA ALA A 48 -2.67 -2.64 10.25
C ALA A 48 -3.20 -1.83 11.46
N TRP A 49 -4.37 -1.21 11.34
CA TRP A 49 -4.97 -0.46 12.45
C TRP A 49 -5.36 -1.36 13.64
N SER A 50 -5.96 -2.51 13.33
CA SER A 50 -6.38 -3.54 14.30
C SER A 50 -5.19 -4.20 15.01
N LEU A 51 -4.03 -4.26 14.37
CA LEU A 51 -2.77 -4.74 14.98
C LEU A 51 -2.09 -3.71 15.88
N GLY A 52 -2.68 -2.53 16.07
CA GLY A 52 -2.06 -1.50 16.91
C GLY A 52 -0.96 -0.69 16.20
N CYS A 53 -0.72 -0.91 14.90
CA CYS A 53 0.23 -0.09 14.15
C CYS A 53 -0.29 1.36 14.07
N ARG A 54 0.58 2.34 14.39
CA ARG A 54 0.24 3.77 14.39
C ARG A 54 1.07 4.57 13.38
N HIS A 55 2.26 4.10 13.05
CA HIS A 55 3.11 4.65 12.00
C HIS A 55 3.32 3.57 10.94
N VAL A 56 2.75 3.78 9.76
CA VAL A 56 2.78 2.82 8.65
C VAL A 56 3.32 3.52 7.42
N MET A 57 4.37 2.97 6.83
CA MET A 57 4.81 3.34 5.49
C MET A 57 4.16 2.37 4.52
N VAL A 58 3.39 2.89 3.56
CA VAL A 58 2.71 2.06 2.57
C VAL A 58 3.39 2.21 1.22
N GLU A 59 3.84 1.08 0.66
CA GLU A 59 4.43 1.00 -0.67
C GLU A 59 3.40 0.40 -1.64
N PHE A 60 3.15 1.13 -2.74
CA PHE A 60 2.30 0.71 -3.85
C PHE A 60 3.02 1.01 -5.16
N ASP A 61 2.91 0.12 -6.14
CA ASP A 61 3.38 0.31 -7.52
C ASP A 61 2.25 0.76 -8.48
N SER A 62 0.99 0.78 -8.02
CA SER A 62 -0.15 1.29 -8.78
C SER A 62 -0.27 2.81 -8.72
N LYS A 63 -0.20 3.43 -9.90
CA LYS A 63 -0.42 4.88 -10.08
C LYS A 63 -1.85 5.28 -9.73
N GLU A 64 -2.83 4.42 -10.01
CA GLU A 64 -4.25 4.62 -9.74
C GLU A 64 -4.52 4.67 -8.23
N ALA A 65 -3.90 3.76 -7.46
CA ALA A 65 -3.98 3.77 -6.00
C ALA A 65 -3.41 5.07 -5.40
N LEU A 66 -2.28 5.54 -5.92
CA LEU A 66 -1.70 6.82 -5.52
C LEU A 66 -2.63 8.00 -5.85
N ALA A 67 -3.30 7.99 -7.02
CA ALA A 67 -4.23 9.05 -7.42
C ALA A 67 -5.47 9.13 -6.50
N MET A 68 -6.01 7.98 -6.11
CA MET A 68 -7.16 7.91 -5.18
C MET A 68 -6.80 8.42 -3.78
N ILE A 69 -5.63 8.03 -3.25
CA ILE A 69 -5.18 8.46 -1.91
C ILE A 69 -4.88 9.96 -1.87
N LYS A 70 -4.29 10.49 -2.94
CA LYS A 70 -3.99 11.93 -3.06
C LYS A 70 -5.21 12.79 -3.37
N GLY A 71 -6.40 12.18 -3.55
CA GLY A 71 -7.65 12.89 -3.78
C GLY A 71 -7.69 13.65 -5.10
N GLN A 72 -7.19 13.06 -6.20
CA GLN A 72 -7.45 13.66 -7.51
C GLN A 72 -8.95 13.59 -7.83
N ASP A 73 -9.58 14.76 -7.79
CA ASP A 73 -10.87 15.04 -8.43
C ASP A 73 -10.73 14.71 -9.91
N ASN A 74 -11.24 13.55 -10.31
CA ASN A 74 -11.46 13.25 -11.71
C ASN A 74 -12.58 14.16 -12.17
N GLY A 75 -12.20 15.38 -12.57
CA GLY A 75 -13.05 16.26 -13.35
C GLY A 75 -13.74 15.42 -14.40
N SER A 76 -15.04 15.24 -14.20
CA SER A 76 -15.94 14.52 -15.08
C SER A 76 -15.64 14.96 -16.50
N LYS A 77 -15.09 14.08 -17.33
CA LYS A 77 -15.21 14.28 -18.78
C LYS A 77 -16.70 14.06 -19.07
N PRO A 78 -17.48 15.09 -19.46
CA PRO A 78 -18.85 14.86 -19.89
C PRO A 78 -18.78 13.91 -21.09
N ASN A 79 -19.67 12.91 -21.07
CA ASN A 79 -19.86 11.98 -22.17
C ASN A 79 -20.15 12.78 -23.44
N GLY A 80 -19.19 12.80 -24.36
CA GLY A 80 -19.41 13.22 -25.74
C GLY A 80 -19.96 12.04 -26.51
N LEU A 81 -21.27 12.06 -26.74
CA LEU A 81 -21.91 11.48 -27.94
C LEU A 81 -21.39 12.21 -29.18
#